data_AF-N1QN27-F1
#
_entry.id   AF-N1QN27-F1
#
_cell.length_a   1.000
_cell.length_b   1.000
_cell.length_c   1.000
_cell.angle_alpha   90.00
_cell.angle_beta   90.00
_cell.angle_gamma   90.00
#
_symmetry.space_group_name_H-M   'P 1'
#
loop_
_entity.id
_entity.type
_entity.pdbx_description
1 polymer ?
#
loop_
_entity_poly.entity_id
_entity_poly.type
_entity_poly.pdbx_seq_one_letter_code
_entity_poly.pdbx_strand_id
1 'polypeptide(L)'
;MYTGMNGGIMPSAGHYSDMQTLMQNMESLSGWLEQNRQDWAQVQDGIARVERLQGRLAQNGQIPLLNGDPPSEPESDQPTIAQLSDSLARANLQLESMRNTYNDHVSLQRLYEETLTDTTERIRQYCFEQQNHIIALHQHYTTLLSQSRSETVEAQLTHQAWQASLQRVSENVREAMKARQEEGMPYKRRIAGLKEENRVLRKMAGWEPAVDSDDEEVVEEEARRGRVLHVSGAESGIGHGVQQPS
;
A
#
# COMPACT_ATOMS: atom_id res chain seq x y z
N MET A 1 3.39 -4.79 37.91
CA MET A 1 3.99 -4.05 36.79
C MET A 1 3.81 -4.88 35.52
N TYR A 2 2.80 -4.56 34.71
CA TYR A 2 2.66 -5.11 33.36
C TYR A 2 2.32 -3.96 32.43
N THR A 3 3.37 -3.39 31.85
CA THR A 3 3.27 -2.40 30.78
C THR A 3 4.08 -2.97 29.62
N GLY A 4 3.41 -3.28 28.50
CA GLY A 4 4.13 -3.75 27.31
C GLY A 4 3.37 -4.73 26.42
N MET A 5 2.06 -4.55 26.24
CA MET A 5 1.34 -5.18 25.13
C MET A 5 0.70 -4.07 24.30
N ASN A 6 1.55 -3.29 23.62
CA ASN A 6 1.11 -2.41 22.54
C ASN A 6 1.55 -3.10 21.24
N GLY A 7 0.61 -3.81 20.62
CA GLY A 7 0.77 -4.39 19.30
C GLY A 7 0.89 -3.28 18.26
N GLY A 8 2.09 -2.71 18.14
CA GLY A 8 2.46 -1.87 17.02
C GLY A 8 2.74 -2.77 15.83
N ILE A 9 1.71 -3.06 15.04
CA ILE A 9 1.88 -3.42 13.63
C ILE A 9 2.65 -2.23 13.04
N MET A 10 3.96 -2.37 12.82
CA MET A 10 4.72 -1.34 12.11
C MET A 10 4.02 -1.12 10.76
N PRO A 11 3.55 0.10 10.46
CA PRO A 11 2.91 0.35 9.19
C PRO A 11 3.94 0.12 8.10
N SER A 12 3.57 -0.68 7.09
CA SER A 12 4.41 -0.98 5.94
C SER A 12 5.06 0.31 5.42
N ALA A 13 6.38 0.29 5.18
CA ALA A 13 7.16 1.48 4.80
C ALA A 13 6.59 2.23 3.57
N GLY A 14 5.82 1.56 2.72
CA GLY A 14 5.11 2.17 1.59
C GLY A 14 3.88 3.01 2.00
N HIS A 15 3.24 2.74 3.13
CA HIS A 15 2.03 3.43 3.57
C HIS A 15 2.31 4.90 3.95
N TYR A 16 3.46 5.18 4.57
CA TYR A 16 3.87 6.56 4.86
C TYR A 16 4.27 7.32 3.59
N SER A 17 4.92 6.65 2.63
CA SER A 17 5.26 7.23 1.32
C SER A 17 4.00 7.58 0.51
N ASP A 18 3.01 6.68 0.52
CA ASP A 18 1.74 6.89 -0.19
C ASP A 18 0.91 8.01 0.47
N MET A 19 0.81 8.01 1.81
CA MET A 19 0.14 9.06 2.56
C MET A 19 0.79 10.45 2.34
N GLN A 20 2.11 10.51 2.24
CA GLN A 20 2.82 11.75 1.91
C GLN A 20 2.55 12.21 0.47
N THR A 21 2.44 11.26 -0.48
CA THR A 21 2.09 11.56 -1.87
C THR A 21 0.64 12.07 -1.97
N LEU A 22 -0.30 11.46 -1.26
CA LEU A 22 -1.69 11.91 -1.18
C LEU A 22 -1.81 13.31 -0.56
N MET A 23 -1.05 13.59 0.50
CA MET A 23 -1.01 14.94 1.10
C MET A 23 -0.49 15.99 0.10
N GLN A 24 0.60 15.72 -0.61
CA GLN A 24 1.13 16.63 -1.62
C GLN A 24 0.15 16.85 -2.77
N ASN A 25 -0.51 15.79 -3.23
CA ASN A 25 -1.54 15.89 -4.27
C ASN A 25 -2.73 16.73 -3.79
N MET A 26 -3.17 16.54 -2.54
CA MET A 26 -4.27 17.32 -1.98
C MET A 26 -3.92 18.80 -1.80
N GLU A 27 -2.69 19.11 -1.39
CA GLU A 27 -2.18 20.49 -1.30
C GLU A 27 -2.05 21.14 -2.69
N SER A 28 -1.64 20.38 -3.70
CA SER A 28 -1.61 20.87 -5.08
C SER A 28 -3.01 21.15 -5.62
N LEU A 29 -3.98 20.24 -5.39
CA LEU A 29 -5.37 20.40 -5.82
C LEU A 29 -6.05 21.58 -5.12
N SER A 30 -5.79 21.78 -3.82
CA SER A 30 -6.31 22.94 -3.11
C SER A 30 -5.72 24.25 -3.64
N GLY A 31 -4.43 24.27 -3.99
CA GLY A 31 -3.80 25.38 -4.69
C GLY A 31 -4.44 25.70 -6.04
N TRP A 32 -4.72 24.66 -6.85
CA TRP A 32 -5.39 24.81 -8.15
C TRP A 32 -6.84 25.30 -8.01
N LEU A 33 -7.57 24.87 -6.98
CA LEU A 33 -8.92 25.34 -6.70
C LEU A 33 -8.94 26.81 -6.25
N GLU A 34 -7.98 27.20 -5.40
CA GLU A 34 -7.84 28.59 -4.96
C GLU A 34 -7.48 29.51 -6.14
N GLN A 35 -6.56 29.06 -7.01
CA GLN A 35 -6.21 29.78 -8.23
C GLN A 35 -7.41 29.92 -9.18
N ASN A 36 -8.15 28.83 -9.43
CA ASN A 36 -9.38 28.91 -10.25
C ASN A 36 -10.39 29.90 -9.68
N ARG A 37 -10.55 29.95 -8.36
CA ARG A 37 -11.45 30.91 -7.71
C ARG A 37 -11.00 32.36 -7.94
N GLN A 38 -9.70 32.62 -7.88
CA GLN A 38 -9.12 33.94 -8.15
C GLN A 38 -9.28 34.34 -9.62
N ASP A 39 -9.06 33.42 -10.55
CA ASP A 39 -9.24 33.64 -11.98
C ASP A 39 -10.71 33.96 -12.29
N TRP A 40 -11.65 33.21 -11.70
CA TRP A 40 -13.09 33.49 -11.82
C TRP A 40 -13.48 34.85 -11.24
N ALA A 41 -12.91 35.25 -10.10
CA ALA A 41 -13.13 36.58 -9.53
C ALA A 41 -12.62 37.69 -10.47
N GLN A 42 -11.45 37.51 -11.08
CA GLN A 42 -10.91 38.46 -12.06
C GLN A 42 -11.78 38.57 -13.32
N VAL A 43 -12.30 37.44 -13.82
CA VAL A 43 -13.23 37.41 -14.96
C VAL A 43 -14.52 38.14 -14.61
N GLN A 44 -15.10 37.87 -13.43
CA GLN A 44 -16.32 38.55 -12.96
C GLN A 44 -16.11 40.07 -12.82
N ASP A 45 -14.97 40.50 -12.27
CA ASP A 45 -14.60 41.91 -12.19
C ASP A 45 -14.39 42.52 -13.59
N GLY A 46 -13.84 41.75 -14.54
CA GLY A 46 -13.70 42.13 -15.94
C GLY A 46 -15.06 42.39 -16.60
N ILE A 47 -16.00 41.47 -16.41
CA ILE A 47 -17.38 41.58 -16.92
C ILE A 47 -18.08 42.79 -16.29
N ALA A 48 -17.99 42.99 -14.97
CA ALA A 48 -18.59 44.14 -14.30
C ALA A 48 -18.00 45.48 -14.74
N ARG A 49 -16.71 45.52 -15.15
CA ARG A 49 -16.08 46.71 -15.75
C ARG A 49 -16.62 46.97 -17.16
N VAL A 50 -16.78 45.93 -17.97
CA VAL A 50 -17.34 46.02 -19.32
C VAL A 50 -18.80 46.47 -19.28
N GLU A 51 -19.61 45.92 -18.36
CA GLU A 51 -21.00 46.31 -18.16
C GLU A 51 -21.14 47.79 -17.75
N ARG A 52 -20.23 48.30 -16.88
CA ARG A 52 -20.18 49.73 -16.53
C ARG A 52 -19.80 50.63 -17.71
N LEU A 53 -18.92 50.17 -18.60
CA LEU A 53 -18.56 50.88 -19.83
C LEU A 53 -19.71 50.87 -20.84
N GLN A 54 -20.39 49.74 -21.01
CA GLN A 54 -21.53 49.59 -21.90
C GLN A 54 -22.76 50.36 -21.42
N GLY A 55 -23.02 50.36 -20.09
CA GLY A 55 -24.07 51.16 -19.47
C GLY A 55 -23.85 52.66 -19.63
N ARG A 56 -22.61 53.15 -19.60
CA ARG A 56 -22.28 54.57 -19.88
C ARG A 56 -22.46 54.96 -21.36
N LEU A 57 -22.26 54.03 -22.28
CA LEU A 57 -22.55 54.23 -23.70
C LEU A 57 -24.06 54.24 -23.99
N ALA A 58 -24.85 53.45 -23.25
CA ALA A 58 -26.30 53.45 -23.36
C ALA A 58 -26.97 54.69 -22.72
N GLN A 59 -26.39 55.26 -21.65
CA GLN A 59 -26.97 56.39 -20.93
C GLN A 59 -26.70 57.77 -21.55
N ASN A 60 -25.67 57.92 -22.40
CA ASN A 60 -25.33 59.19 -23.06
C ASN A 60 -26.00 59.40 -24.43
N GLY A 61 -27.05 58.62 -24.75
CA GLY A 61 -27.84 58.75 -25.98
C GLY A 61 -28.83 59.93 -26.01
N GLN A 62 -28.56 61.05 -25.31
CA GLN A 62 -29.40 62.25 -25.34
C GLN A 62 -28.79 63.30 -26.26
N ILE A 63 -29.35 63.41 -27.46
CA ILE A 63 -29.14 64.52 -28.39
C ILE A 63 -29.94 65.72 -27.87
N PRO A 64 -29.34 66.90 -27.61
CA PRO A 64 -30.10 68.09 -27.22
C PRO A 64 -30.85 68.67 -28.43
N LEU A 65 -32.16 68.49 -28.48
CA LEU A 65 -33.04 69.20 -29.42
C LEU A 65 -33.36 70.58 -28.83
N LEU A 66 -32.69 71.59 -29.36
CA LEU A 66 -32.97 73.00 -29.11
C LEU A 66 -34.13 73.46 -30.03
N ASN A 67 -35.27 73.74 -29.39
CA ASN A 67 -36.25 74.77 -29.70
C ASN A 67 -37.07 74.73 -31.03
N GLY A 68 -38.38 74.48 -30.86
CA GLY A 68 -39.53 75.15 -31.50
C GLY A 68 -39.56 75.45 -33.01
N ASP A 69 -40.27 74.62 -33.78
CA ASP A 69 -41.50 74.97 -34.54
C ASP A 69 -41.99 73.75 -35.36
N PRO A 70 -43.29 73.62 -35.69
CA PRO A 70 -43.82 72.45 -36.36
C PRO A 70 -43.71 72.57 -37.90
N PRO A 71 -43.33 71.52 -38.64
CA PRO A 71 -43.57 71.50 -40.08
C PRO A 71 -44.74 70.56 -40.44
N SER A 72 -45.74 71.20 -41.06
CA SER A 72 -46.46 70.80 -42.27
C SER A 72 -46.18 69.42 -42.89
N GLU A 73 -47.28 68.83 -43.38
CA GLU A 73 -47.35 67.59 -44.17
C GLU A 73 -46.26 67.47 -45.24
N PRO A 74 -45.73 66.24 -45.48
CA PRO A 74 -44.58 66.05 -46.35
C PRO A 74 -44.98 66.16 -47.83
N GLU A 75 -44.58 67.24 -48.48
CA GLU A 75 -44.36 67.23 -49.92
C GLU A 75 -43.33 66.15 -50.23
N SER A 76 -43.57 65.37 -51.28
CA SER A 76 -42.66 64.35 -51.77
C SER A 76 -41.43 65.02 -52.41
N ASP A 77 -40.53 65.54 -51.57
CA ASP A 77 -39.22 65.99 -51.99
C ASP A 77 -38.46 64.80 -52.57
N GLN A 78 -38.32 64.77 -53.89
CA GLN A 78 -37.37 63.87 -54.51
C GLN A 78 -36.00 64.21 -53.94
N PRO A 79 -35.30 63.24 -53.30
CA PRO A 79 -34.06 63.53 -52.62
C PRO A 79 -33.06 64.11 -53.62
N THR A 80 -32.46 65.23 -53.26
CA THR A 80 -31.46 65.89 -54.11
C THR A 80 -30.25 64.97 -54.29
N ILE A 81 -29.56 65.07 -55.43
CA ILE A 81 -28.42 64.20 -55.79
C ILE A 81 -27.37 64.15 -54.67
N ALA A 82 -27.16 65.26 -53.96
CA ALA A 82 -26.26 65.36 -52.80
C ALA A 82 -26.70 64.47 -51.61
N GLN A 83 -28.00 64.46 -51.28
CA GLN A 83 -28.55 63.64 -50.19
C GLN A 83 -28.44 62.15 -50.49
N LEU A 84 -28.63 61.76 -51.76
CA LEU A 84 -28.40 60.38 -52.21
C LEU A 84 -26.92 59.99 -52.16
N SER A 85 -26.01 60.89 -52.54
CA SER A 85 -24.58 60.62 -52.42
C SER A 85 -24.11 60.48 -50.98
N ASP A 86 -24.64 61.29 -50.07
CA ASP A 86 -24.33 61.21 -48.63
C ASP A 86 -24.93 59.96 -47.99
N SER A 87 -26.11 59.51 -48.42
CA SER A 87 -26.71 58.27 -47.92
C SER A 87 -25.93 57.04 -48.42
N LEU A 88 -25.49 57.06 -49.68
CA LEU A 88 -24.66 56.01 -50.26
C LEU A 88 -23.29 55.94 -49.58
N ALA A 89 -22.64 57.08 -49.34
CA ALA A 89 -21.39 57.14 -48.59
C ALA A 89 -21.54 56.57 -47.17
N ARG A 90 -22.60 56.95 -46.45
CA ARG A 90 -22.91 56.39 -45.12
C ARG A 90 -23.18 54.89 -45.15
N ALA A 91 -23.95 54.42 -46.13
CA ALA A 91 -24.23 53.00 -46.31
C ALA A 91 -22.95 52.20 -46.61
N ASN A 92 -22.05 52.72 -47.45
CA ASN A 92 -20.77 52.08 -47.74
C ASN A 92 -19.87 52.00 -46.50
N LEU A 93 -19.78 53.07 -45.70
CA LEU A 93 -19.03 53.05 -44.44
C LEU A 93 -19.60 52.03 -43.44
N GLN A 94 -20.92 51.90 -43.38
CA GLN A 94 -21.58 50.90 -42.54
C GLN A 94 -21.34 49.48 -43.07
N LEU A 95 -21.30 49.30 -44.39
CA LEU A 95 -21.02 48.00 -45.02
C LEU A 95 -19.57 47.58 -44.75
N GLU A 96 -18.62 48.53 -44.85
CA GLU A 96 -17.21 48.30 -44.48
C GLU A 96 -17.06 47.95 -43.00
N SER A 97 -17.75 48.64 -42.10
CA SER A 97 -17.68 48.33 -40.66
C SER A 97 -18.26 46.94 -40.34
N MET A 98 -19.41 46.59 -40.93
CA MET A 98 -20.01 45.27 -40.79
C MET A 98 -19.14 44.17 -41.42
N ARG A 99 -18.44 44.47 -42.52
CA ARG A 99 -17.49 43.53 -43.14
C ARG A 99 -16.29 43.28 -42.24
N ASN A 100 -15.77 44.32 -41.59
CA ASN A 100 -14.66 44.18 -40.64
C ASN A 100 -15.09 43.36 -39.43
N THR A 101 -16.23 43.66 -38.80
CA THR A 101 -16.72 42.87 -37.66
C THR A 101 -17.03 41.41 -38.04
N TYR A 102 -17.57 41.18 -39.24
CA TYR A 102 -17.78 39.83 -39.75
C TYR A 102 -16.46 39.06 -39.91
N ASN A 103 -15.43 39.69 -40.48
CA ASN A 103 -14.11 39.05 -40.61
C ASN A 103 -13.48 38.75 -39.24
N ASP A 104 -13.64 39.66 -38.27
CA ASP A 104 -13.16 39.44 -36.90
C ASP A 104 -13.88 38.24 -36.25
N HIS A 105 -15.20 38.14 -36.40
CA HIS A 105 -15.97 37.00 -35.89
C HIS A 105 -15.56 35.68 -36.55
N VAL A 106 -15.33 35.67 -37.87
CA VAL A 106 -14.85 34.48 -38.58
C VAL A 106 -13.46 34.06 -38.08
N SER A 107 -12.56 35.03 -37.83
CA SER A 107 -11.23 34.75 -37.30
C SER A 107 -11.30 34.14 -35.89
N LEU A 108 -12.17 34.67 -35.03
CA LEU A 108 -12.36 34.20 -33.67
C LEU A 108 -12.99 32.81 -33.64
N GLN A 109 -13.97 32.55 -34.50
CA GLN A 109 -14.59 31.22 -34.63
C GLN A 109 -13.55 30.17 -35.04
N ARG A 110 -12.66 30.50 -35.97
CA ARG A 110 -11.59 29.59 -36.39
C ARG A 110 -10.61 29.30 -35.26
N LEU A 111 -10.26 30.30 -34.45
CA LEU A 111 -9.40 30.12 -33.28
C LEU A 111 -10.06 29.21 -32.22
N TYR A 112 -11.36 29.38 -31.98
CA TYR A 112 -12.10 28.50 -31.08
C TYR A 112 -12.17 27.07 -31.61
N GLU A 113 -12.40 26.88 -32.91
CA GLU A 113 -12.42 25.55 -33.51
C GLU A 113 -11.07 24.85 -33.38
N GLU A 114 -9.97 25.56 -33.67
CA GLU A 114 -8.61 25.04 -33.54
C GLU A 114 -8.27 24.68 -32.09
N THR A 115 -8.56 25.56 -31.14
CA THR A 115 -8.29 25.31 -29.71
C THR A 115 -9.17 24.19 -29.14
N LEU A 116 -10.44 24.11 -29.51
CA LEU A 116 -11.31 23.00 -29.11
C LEU A 116 -10.84 21.67 -29.70
N THR A 117 -10.32 21.68 -30.93
CA THR A 117 -9.75 20.48 -31.56
C THR A 117 -8.49 20.03 -30.83
N ASP A 118 -7.54 20.94 -30.55
CA ASP A 118 -6.30 20.61 -29.82
C ASP A 118 -6.59 20.12 -28.40
N THR A 119 -7.47 20.82 -27.66
CA THR A 119 -7.85 20.40 -26.29
C THR A 119 -8.55 19.06 -26.28
N THR A 120 -9.43 18.77 -27.24
CA THR A 120 -10.09 17.46 -27.34
C THR A 120 -9.09 16.36 -27.64
N GLU A 121 -8.11 16.60 -28.50
CA GLU A 121 -7.05 15.62 -28.79
C GLU A 121 -6.20 15.34 -27.55
N ARG A 122 -5.78 16.38 -26.82
CA ARG A 122 -5.04 16.25 -25.56
C ARG A 122 -5.82 15.48 -24.51
N ILE A 123 -7.12 15.74 -24.37
CA ILE A 123 -7.98 15.01 -23.43
C ILE A 123 -8.06 13.53 -23.83
N ARG A 124 -8.26 13.24 -25.12
CA ARG A 124 -8.33 11.85 -25.61
C ARG A 124 -7.02 11.12 -25.33
N GLN A 125 -5.89 11.75 -25.63
CA GLN A 125 -4.58 11.18 -25.39
C GLN A 125 -4.31 10.95 -23.89
N TYR A 126 -4.62 11.93 -23.04
CA TYR A 126 -4.51 11.80 -21.59
C TYR A 126 -5.38 10.64 -21.05
N CYS A 127 -6.64 10.53 -21.48
CA CYS A 127 -7.51 9.43 -21.08
C CYS A 127 -6.93 8.06 -21.48
N PHE A 128 -6.37 7.96 -22.68
CA PHE A 128 -5.74 6.73 -23.16
C PHE A 128 -4.48 6.37 -22.37
N GLU A 129 -3.59 7.33 -22.14
CA GLU A 129 -2.38 7.15 -21.33
C GLU A 129 -2.72 6.76 -19.89
N GLN A 130 -3.72 7.41 -19.30
CA GLN A 130 -4.17 7.11 -17.95
C GLN A 130 -4.76 5.70 -17.85
N GLN A 131 -5.58 5.28 -18.83
CA GLN A 131 -6.12 3.93 -18.88
C GLN A 131 -4.99 2.89 -18.98
N ASN A 132 -3.99 3.13 -19.83
CA ASN A 132 -2.84 2.25 -19.96
C ASN A 132 -2.03 2.17 -18.67
N HIS A 133 -1.84 3.30 -17.97
CA HIS A 133 -1.15 3.34 -16.70
C HIS A 133 -1.87 2.51 -15.62
N ILE A 134 -3.20 2.64 -15.54
CA ILE A 134 -4.04 1.84 -14.62
C ILE A 134 -3.92 0.34 -14.94
N ILE A 135 -3.99 -0.03 -16.22
CA ILE A 135 -3.83 -1.43 -16.65
C ILE A 135 -2.44 -1.96 -16.28
N ALA A 136 -1.38 -1.20 -16.54
CA ALA A 136 -0.01 -1.58 -16.20
C ALA A 136 0.16 -1.77 -14.68
N LEU A 137 -0.46 -0.91 -13.87
CA LEU A 137 -0.46 -1.02 -12.42
C LEU A 137 -1.15 -2.30 -11.95
N HIS A 138 -2.35 -2.60 -12.49
CA HIS A 138 -3.05 -3.84 -12.16
C HIS A 138 -2.27 -5.09 -12.57
N GLN A 139 -1.64 -5.08 -13.75
CA GLN A 139 -0.76 -6.17 -14.20
C GLN A 139 0.42 -6.35 -13.25
N HIS A 140 1.11 -5.27 -12.89
CA HIS A 140 2.23 -5.29 -11.97
C HIS A 140 1.86 -5.87 -10.60
N TYR A 141 0.76 -5.42 -9.98
CA TYR A 141 0.31 -5.96 -8.70
C TYR A 141 -0.13 -7.43 -8.80
N THR A 142 -0.73 -7.83 -9.92
CA THR A 142 -1.11 -9.23 -10.15
C THR A 142 0.14 -10.11 -10.24
N THR A 143 1.17 -9.65 -10.96
CA THR A 143 2.47 -10.33 -11.04
C THR A 143 3.13 -10.42 -9.67
N LEU A 144 3.16 -9.33 -8.90
CA LEU A 144 3.75 -9.32 -7.56
C LEU A 144 3.02 -10.27 -6.61
N LEU A 145 1.68 -10.32 -6.67
CA LEU A 145 0.88 -11.24 -5.86
C LEU A 145 1.12 -12.69 -6.26
N SER A 146 1.22 -12.97 -7.57
CA SER A 146 1.59 -14.28 -8.08
C SER A 146 2.98 -14.70 -7.59
N GLN A 147 3.95 -13.79 -7.63
CA GLN A 147 5.32 -14.03 -7.18
C GLN A 147 5.37 -14.34 -5.68
N SER A 148 4.71 -13.53 -4.84
CA SER A 148 4.64 -13.77 -3.40
C SER A 148 4.00 -15.14 -3.08
N ARG A 149 2.94 -15.51 -3.82
CA ARG A 149 2.33 -16.84 -3.70
C ARG A 149 3.30 -17.95 -4.10
N SER A 150 4.05 -17.81 -5.20
CA SER A 150 5.06 -18.82 -5.57
C SER A 150 6.18 -18.93 -4.53
N GLU A 151 6.67 -17.81 -4.00
CA GLU A 151 7.73 -17.79 -2.98
C GLU A 151 7.28 -18.49 -1.68
N THR A 152 6.03 -18.26 -1.26
CA THR A 152 5.46 -18.97 -0.09
C THR A 152 5.30 -20.46 -0.32
N VAL A 153 4.86 -20.88 -1.50
CA VAL A 153 4.76 -22.30 -1.87
C VAL A 153 6.16 -22.93 -1.92
N GLU A 154 7.15 -22.25 -2.48
CA GLU A 154 8.54 -22.72 -2.52
C GLU A 154 9.13 -22.86 -1.12
N ALA A 155 8.90 -21.88 -0.23
CA ALA A 155 9.31 -21.95 1.17
C ALA A 155 8.68 -23.15 1.90
N GLN A 156 7.39 -23.44 1.64
CA GLN A 156 6.73 -24.61 2.20
C GLN A 156 7.31 -25.92 1.65
N LEU A 157 7.57 -25.99 0.34
CA LEU A 157 8.15 -27.16 -0.31
C LEU A 157 9.55 -27.46 0.23
N THR A 158 10.39 -26.43 0.36
CA THR A 158 11.76 -26.56 0.91
C THR A 158 11.73 -26.98 2.37
N HIS A 159 10.83 -26.42 3.18
CA HIS A 159 10.64 -26.84 4.56
C HIS A 159 10.19 -28.31 4.65
N GLN A 160 9.23 -28.75 3.84
CA GLN A 160 8.82 -30.15 3.79
C GLN A 160 9.96 -31.07 3.36
N ALA A 161 10.76 -30.67 2.37
CA ALA A 161 11.93 -31.42 1.93
C ALA A 161 12.97 -31.55 3.07
N TRP A 162 13.22 -30.48 3.81
CA TRP A 162 14.10 -30.51 4.99
C TRP A 162 13.55 -31.42 6.08
N GLN A 163 12.26 -31.32 6.41
CA GLN A 163 11.63 -32.21 7.39
C GLN A 163 11.75 -33.68 7.00
N ALA A 164 11.49 -34.02 5.73
CA ALA A 164 11.64 -35.38 5.22
C ALA A 164 13.10 -35.85 5.28
N SER A 165 14.06 -34.99 4.94
CA SER A 165 15.49 -35.33 5.03
C SER A 165 15.94 -35.58 6.48
N LEU A 166 15.45 -34.78 7.44
CA LEU A 166 15.75 -34.93 8.86
C LEU A 166 15.13 -36.22 9.41
N GLN A 167 13.90 -36.55 9.02
CA GLN A 167 13.27 -37.81 9.38
C GLN A 167 14.11 -39.00 8.90
N ARG A 168 14.54 -39.01 7.64
CA ARG A 168 15.44 -40.04 7.08
C ARG A 168 16.76 -40.15 7.85
N VAL A 169 17.41 -39.03 8.17
CA VAL A 169 18.63 -39.03 8.98
C VAL A 169 18.36 -39.58 10.37
N SER A 170 17.26 -39.19 11.02
CA SER A 170 16.90 -39.68 12.35
C SER A 170 16.61 -41.18 12.37
N GLU A 171 16.00 -41.71 11.32
CA GLU A 171 15.73 -43.13 11.14
C GLU A 171 17.04 -43.89 10.92
N ASN A 172 17.89 -43.43 9.99
CA ASN A 172 19.22 -44.00 9.75
C ASN A 172 20.09 -44.01 11.02
N VAL A 173 20.04 -42.97 11.86
CA VAL A 173 20.76 -42.92 13.15
C VAL A 173 20.22 -43.95 14.13
N ARG A 174 18.89 -44.11 14.22
CA ARG A 174 18.28 -45.14 15.08
C ARG A 174 18.64 -46.54 14.60
N GLU A 175 18.62 -46.78 13.30
CA GLU A 175 19.04 -48.04 12.70
C GLU A 175 20.51 -48.33 12.97
N ALA A 176 21.41 -47.35 12.79
CA ALA A 176 22.83 -47.49 13.09
C ALA A 176 23.09 -47.78 14.58
N MET A 177 22.36 -47.12 15.50
CA MET A 177 22.44 -47.39 16.93
C MET A 177 21.94 -48.79 17.29
N LYS A 178 20.86 -49.24 16.65
CA LYS A 178 20.34 -50.61 16.81
C LYS A 178 21.34 -51.65 16.29
N ALA A 179 21.91 -51.44 15.11
CA ALA A 179 22.94 -52.31 14.55
C ALA A 179 24.17 -52.41 15.47
N ARG A 180 24.67 -51.28 15.97
CA ARG A 180 25.77 -51.25 16.95
C ARG A 180 25.43 -52.01 18.24
N GLN A 181 24.20 -51.89 18.73
CA GLN A 181 23.77 -52.65 19.90
C GLN A 181 23.72 -54.15 19.60
N GLU A 182 23.20 -54.56 18.44
CA GLU A 182 23.13 -55.95 17.99
C GLU A 182 24.52 -56.58 17.83
N GLU A 183 25.50 -55.85 17.30
CA GLU A 183 26.90 -56.28 17.23
C GLU A 183 27.51 -56.59 18.62
N GLY A 184 27.09 -55.89 19.66
CA GLY A 184 27.55 -56.12 21.04
C GLY A 184 26.84 -57.25 21.78
N MET A 185 25.62 -57.62 21.37
CA MET A 185 24.83 -58.69 22.00
C MET A 185 25.45 -60.09 21.96
N PRO A 186 26.11 -60.58 20.88
CA PRO A 186 26.69 -61.93 20.88
C PRO A 186 27.80 -62.09 21.92
N TYR A 187 28.66 -61.07 22.08
CA TYR A 187 29.72 -61.08 23.10
C TYR A 187 29.13 -61.05 24.51
N LYS A 188 28.14 -60.20 24.77
CA LYS A 188 27.43 -60.14 26.06
C LYS A 188 26.77 -61.48 26.40
N ARG A 189 26.09 -62.11 25.44
CA ARG A 189 25.48 -63.45 25.63
C ARG A 189 26.53 -64.52 25.90
N ARG A 190 27.68 -64.49 25.20
CA ARG A 190 28.75 -65.45 25.41
C ARG A 190 29.38 -65.30 26.80
N ILE A 191 29.63 -64.06 27.25
CA ILE A 191 30.13 -63.77 28.60
C ILE A 191 29.13 -64.27 29.65
N ALA A 192 27.83 -63.97 29.50
CA ALA A 192 26.81 -64.44 30.42
C ALA A 192 26.73 -65.98 30.50
N GLY A 193 26.81 -66.67 29.36
CA GLY A 193 26.86 -68.14 29.34
C GLY A 193 28.11 -68.69 30.03
N LEU A 194 29.28 -68.08 29.78
CA LEU A 194 30.52 -68.46 30.46
C LEU A 194 30.48 -68.17 31.96
N LYS A 195 29.83 -67.08 32.40
CA LYS A 195 29.61 -66.77 33.82
C LYS A 195 28.75 -67.85 34.49
N GLU A 196 27.65 -68.26 33.87
CA GLU A 196 26.78 -69.31 34.41
C GLU A 196 27.47 -70.68 34.43
N GLU A 197 28.21 -71.04 33.37
CA GLU A 197 29.04 -72.25 33.35
C GLU A 197 30.08 -72.22 34.49
N ASN A 198 30.76 -71.09 34.69
CA ASN A 198 31.73 -70.93 35.79
C ASN A 198 31.07 -71.09 37.16
N ARG A 199 29.88 -70.50 37.34
CA ARG A 199 29.08 -70.63 38.57
C ARG A 199 28.71 -72.08 38.87
N VAL A 200 28.24 -72.82 37.86
CA VAL A 200 27.89 -74.25 38.00
C VAL A 200 29.13 -75.08 38.30
N LEU A 201 30.25 -74.85 37.60
CA LEU A 201 31.50 -75.57 37.83
C LEU A 201 32.08 -75.31 39.22
N ARG A 202 32.04 -74.07 39.72
CA ARG A 202 32.47 -73.74 41.10
C ARG A 202 31.60 -74.41 42.15
N LYS A 203 30.27 -74.43 41.93
CA LYS A 203 29.33 -75.16 42.79
C LYS A 203 29.64 -76.66 42.83
N MET A 204 29.99 -77.25 41.70
CA MET A 204 30.39 -78.67 41.62
C MET A 204 31.75 -78.94 42.30
N ALA A 205 32.68 -77.99 42.25
CA ALA A 205 33.99 -78.08 42.90
C ALA A 205 33.98 -77.75 44.41
N GLY A 206 32.82 -77.36 44.97
CA GLY A 206 32.69 -76.98 46.38
C GLY A 206 33.34 -75.64 46.74
N TRP A 207 33.57 -74.77 45.75
CA TRP A 207 34.09 -73.43 45.96
C TRP A 207 32.94 -72.44 46.18
N GLU A 208 33.12 -71.47 47.08
CA GLU A 208 32.14 -70.40 47.29
C GLU A 208 31.89 -69.64 45.98
N PRO A 209 30.64 -69.22 45.70
CA PRO A 209 30.34 -68.41 44.52
C PRO A 209 31.19 -67.14 44.55
N ALA A 210 31.81 -66.76 43.43
CA ALA A 210 32.35 -65.41 43.33
C ALA A 210 31.18 -64.42 43.44
N VAL A 211 31.39 -63.34 44.19
CA VAL A 211 30.56 -62.14 44.12
C VAL A 211 30.65 -61.65 42.67
N ASP A 212 29.51 -61.50 42.01
CA ASP A 212 29.45 -61.03 40.63
C ASP A 212 30.04 -59.61 40.58
N SER A 213 31.09 -59.40 39.78
CA SER A 213 31.71 -58.07 39.64
C SER A 213 30.78 -57.02 39.02
N ASP A 214 29.68 -57.45 38.39
CA ASP A 214 28.67 -56.54 37.83
C ASP A 214 27.78 -55.93 38.93
N ASP A 215 27.61 -56.59 40.09
CA ASP A 215 26.85 -56.02 41.21
C ASP A 215 27.63 -54.88 41.90
N GLU A 216 28.96 -54.89 41.83
CA GLU A 216 29.78 -53.75 42.30
C GLU A 216 29.74 -52.58 41.32
N GLU A 217 29.80 -52.81 40.00
CA GLU A 217 29.74 -51.73 38.99
C GLU A 217 28.35 -51.06 38.91
N VAL A 218 27.25 -51.81 39.07
CA VAL A 218 25.89 -51.24 39.06
C VAL A 218 25.62 -50.38 40.30
N VAL A 219 26.12 -50.81 41.46
CA VAL A 219 26.03 -50.04 42.71
C VAL A 219 26.90 -48.77 42.62
N GLU A 220 28.05 -48.83 41.96
CA GLU A 220 28.94 -47.67 41.78
C GLU A 220 28.42 -46.67 40.72
N GLU A 221 27.77 -47.14 39.64
CA GLU A 221 27.09 -46.29 38.65
C GLU A 221 25.80 -45.64 39.21
N GLU A 222 25.01 -46.35 40.02
CA GLU A 222 23.83 -45.79 40.68
C GLU A 222 24.21 -44.76 41.76
N ALA A 223 25.30 -45.00 42.50
CA ALA A 223 25.86 -44.02 43.43
C ALA A 223 26.33 -42.74 42.71
N ARG A 224 26.87 -42.85 41.49
CA ARG A 224 27.22 -41.70 40.64
C ARG A 224 26.01 -40.98 40.02
N ARG A 225 24.87 -41.65 39.86
CA ARG A 225 23.66 -41.08 39.24
C ARG A 225 22.69 -40.37 40.20
N GLY A 226 22.99 -40.30 41.50
CA GLY A 226 22.40 -39.34 42.42
C GLY A 226 20.86 -39.31 42.42
N ARG A 227 20.20 -40.42 42.72
CA ARG A 227 18.75 -40.44 43.00
C ARG A 227 18.53 -40.55 44.50
N VAL A 228 18.35 -39.40 45.16
CA VAL A 228 18.02 -39.29 46.58
C VAL A 228 16.65 -39.96 46.82
N LEU A 229 16.63 -41.09 47.52
CA LEU A 229 15.41 -41.64 48.11
C LEU A 229 15.06 -40.81 49.35
N HIS A 230 14.02 -40.00 49.24
CA HIS A 230 13.40 -39.32 50.36
C HIS A 230 12.73 -40.37 51.26
N VAL A 231 13.36 -40.69 52.39
CA VAL A 231 12.73 -41.48 53.46
C VAL A 231 11.86 -40.54 54.28
N SER A 232 10.55 -40.74 54.20
CA SER A 232 9.56 -40.14 55.08
C SER A 232 9.73 -40.66 56.50
N GLY A 233 9.78 -39.75 57.48
CA GLY A 233 9.47 -40.05 58.88
C GLY A 233 10.51 -39.60 59.89
N ALA A 234 10.33 -38.39 60.44
CA ALA A 234 10.56 -38.08 61.85
C ALA A 234 10.03 -36.68 62.16
N GLU A 235 8.88 -36.63 62.82
CA GLU A 235 8.35 -35.45 63.50
C GLU A 235 9.27 -35.02 64.65
N SER A 236 9.52 -33.72 64.76
CA SER A 236 9.78 -32.94 65.99
C SER A 236 10.30 -31.59 65.51
N GLY A 237 9.51 -30.52 65.49
CA GLY A 237 8.93 -29.92 66.68
C GLY A 237 9.64 -28.59 66.89
N ILE A 238 9.20 -27.52 66.22
CA ILE A 238 9.60 -26.15 66.56
C ILE A 238 8.35 -25.27 66.52
N GLY A 239 7.97 -24.83 67.71
CA GLY A 239 6.78 -24.06 68.00
C GLY A 239 6.74 -22.69 67.31
N HIS A 240 5.51 -22.29 67.04
CA HIS A 240 5.09 -20.97 66.59
C HIS A 240 5.56 -19.84 67.52
N GLY A 241 6.31 -18.91 66.95
CA GLY A 241 6.40 -17.52 67.39
C GLY A 241 5.74 -16.63 66.34
N VAL A 242 4.59 -16.07 66.71
CA VAL A 242 3.76 -15.16 65.92
C VAL A 242 4.43 -13.80 65.81
N GLN A 243 4.58 -13.27 64.58
CA GLN A 243 4.50 -11.82 64.33
C GLN A 243 3.98 -11.60 62.90
N GLN A 244 2.81 -10.97 62.81
CA GLN A 244 2.12 -10.59 61.56
C GLN A 244 2.91 -9.53 60.79
N PRO A 245 2.60 -9.36 59.49
CA PRO A 245 2.30 -8.01 59.04
C PRO A 245 0.98 -7.93 58.27
N SER A 246 0.49 -6.68 58.28
CA SER A 246 -0.61 -6.07 57.54
C SER A 246 -0.65 -6.39 56.04
#